data_AF-A0A932KEL7-F1
#
_entry.id   AF-A0A932KEL7-F1
#
_cell.length_a   1.000
_cell.length_b   1.000
_cell.length_c   1.000
_cell.angle_alpha   90.00
_cell.angle_beta   90.00
_cell.angle_gamma   90.00
#
_symmetry.space_group_name_H-M   'P 1'
#
loop_
_entity.id
_entity.type
_entity.pdbx_description
1 polymer ?
#
loop_
_entity_poly.entity_id
_entity_poly.type
_entity_poly.pdbx_seq_one_letter_code
_entity_poly.pdbx_strand_id
1 'polypeptide(L)'
;QKAVVTWNPMLMTIEQTPGVTKLFDSSKIPGEILDLLVVNTKVLRDEPRFAEALVGAWYEVMSLMSQRGPAADNAMAAMAQRSNASLNEYKAQLRTTAMFWTPEAAGDYARGPEIKEKMDFVRNFCFKHGLLGENARSVDIVGIRYPDGTIQGDSRNVKLRFDTRFVDKAKTGQLRKGGG
;
A
#
# COMPACT_ATOMS: atom_id res chain seq x y z
N GLN A 1 25.78 0.72 20.58
CA GLN A 1 25.31 -0.16 19.49
C GLN A 1 24.64 0.73 18.44
N LYS A 2 24.95 0.55 17.15
CA LYS A 2 24.28 1.30 16.06
C LYS A 2 23.33 0.32 15.36
N ALA A 3 22.04 0.61 15.36
CA ALA A 3 21.04 -0.09 14.55
C ALA A 3 20.58 0.85 13.42
N VAL A 4 20.24 0.29 12.26
CA VAL A 4 19.75 1.05 11.11
C VAL A 4 18.39 0.47 10.70
N VAL A 5 17.44 1.36 10.42
CA VAL A 5 16.14 1.02 9.84
C VAL A 5 16.19 1.43 8.37
N THR A 6 15.92 0.50 7.46
CA THR A 6 16.03 0.73 6.02
C THR A 6 15.08 -0.17 5.24
N TRP A 7 14.92 0.11 3.96
CA TRP A 7 14.11 -0.66 3.00
C TRP A 7 14.97 -1.09 1.80
N ASN A 8 14.40 -1.90 0.91
CA ASN A 8 15.06 -2.28 -0.34
C ASN A 8 15.20 -1.08 -1.29
N PRO A 9 16.31 -0.92 -2.03
CA PRO A 9 17.42 -1.87 -2.17
C PRO A 9 18.50 -1.78 -1.08
N MET A 10 18.52 -0.71 -0.27
CA MET A 10 19.57 -0.48 0.75
C MET A 10 19.69 -1.62 1.77
N LEU A 11 18.57 -2.26 2.12
CA LEU A 11 18.54 -3.44 2.98
C LEU A 11 19.36 -4.61 2.38
N MET A 12 19.20 -4.89 1.08
CA MET A 12 19.91 -5.98 0.42
C MET A 12 21.42 -5.74 0.40
N THR A 13 21.85 -4.48 0.25
CA THR A 13 23.27 -4.11 0.27
C THR A 13 23.87 -4.23 1.66
N ILE A 14 23.20 -3.72 2.71
CA ILE A 14 23.78 -3.74 4.07
C ILE A 14 23.82 -5.16 4.65
N GLU A 15 22.87 -6.03 4.31
CA GLU A 15 22.86 -7.44 4.73
C GLU A 15 24.07 -8.25 4.22
N GLN A 16 24.70 -7.82 3.12
CA GLN A 16 25.91 -8.45 2.59
C GLN A 16 27.18 -8.02 3.34
N THR A 17 27.10 -7.01 4.21
CA THR A 17 28.27 -6.51 4.94
C THR A 17 28.64 -7.48 6.07
N PRO A 18 29.89 -7.99 6.14
CA PRO A 18 30.32 -8.89 7.21
C PRO A 18 30.05 -8.31 8.61
N GLY A 19 29.46 -9.13 9.48
CA GLY A 19 29.11 -8.72 10.85
C GLY A 19 27.77 -7.99 10.99
N VAL A 20 27.05 -7.71 9.90
CA VAL A 20 25.65 -7.26 9.96
C VAL A 20 24.73 -8.44 10.22
N THR A 21 23.72 -8.25 11.06
CA THR A 21 22.69 -9.26 11.33
C THR A 21 21.32 -8.60 11.32
N LYS A 22 20.36 -9.24 10.65
CA LYS A 22 18.96 -8.83 10.67
C LYS A 22 18.35 -9.13 12.03
N LEU A 23 17.93 -8.07 12.74
CA LEU A 23 17.27 -8.19 14.04
C LEU A 23 15.75 -8.34 13.89
N PHE A 24 15.17 -7.60 12.95
CA PHE A 24 13.73 -7.48 12.74
C PHE A 24 13.42 -7.12 11.29
N ASP A 25 12.26 -7.54 10.78
CA ASP A 25 11.72 -7.12 9.49
C ASP A 25 10.18 -7.00 9.58
N SER A 26 9.57 -6.37 8.57
CA SER A 26 8.14 -6.07 8.55
C SER A 26 7.24 -7.31 8.46
N SER A 27 7.76 -8.50 8.12
CA SER A 27 6.95 -9.73 8.13
C SER A 27 6.49 -10.11 9.55
N LYS A 28 7.17 -9.58 10.58
CA LYS A 28 6.81 -9.76 11.99
C LYS A 28 5.70 -8.81 12.48
N ILE A 29 5.30 -7.83 11.67
CA ILE A 29 4.25 -6.84 11.95
C ILE A 29 3.32 -6.67 10.73
N PRO A 30 2.63 -7.75 10.30
CA PRO A 30 1.75 -7.69 9.13
C PRO A 30 0.70 -6.59 9.29
N GLY A 31 0.41 -5.89 8.20
CA GLY A 31 -0.63 -4.85 8.14
C GLY A 31 -0.29 -3.49 8.77
N GLU A 32 0.83 -3.36 9.49
CA GLU A 32 1.23 -2.09 10.14
C GLU A 32 1.91 -1.10 9.19
N ILE A 33 2.59 -1.62 8.15
CA ILE A 33 3.21 -0.83 7.10
C ILE A 33 2.45 -1.08 5.80
N LEU A 34 1.82 -0.03 5.27
CA LEU A 34 1.01 -0.08 4.05
C LEU A 34 1.54 0.92 3.03
N ASP A 35 1.94 0.41 1.88
CA ASP A 35 2.18 1.24 0.70
C ASP A 35 0.85 1.47 -0.01
N LEU A 36 0.48 2.75 -0.14
CA LEU A 36 -0.83 3.16 -0.67
C LEU A 36 -0.66 4.12 -1.84
N LEU A 37 -1.42 3.88 -2.91
CA LEU A 37 -1.74 4.93 -3.87
C LEU A 37 -2.95 5.69 -3.34
N VAL A 38 -2.78 6.98 -3.03
CA VAL A 38 -3.83 7.81 -2.44
C VAL A 38 -4.27 8.90 -3.42
N VAL A 39 -5.58 9.00 -3.64
CA VAL A 39 -6.18 10.02 -4.52
C VAL A 39 -6.94 11.05 -3.68
N ASN A 40 -6.84 12.32 -4.06
CA ASN A 40 -7.59 13.40 -3.42
C ASN A 40 -9.10 13.20 -3.57
N THR A 41 -9.85 13.30 -2.46
CA THR A 41 -11.31 13.06 -2.45
C THR A 41 -12.10 13.97 -3.39
N LYS A 42 -11.69 15.24 -3.56
CA LYS A 42 -12.34 16.17 -4.50
C LYS A 42 -12.14 15.69 -5.94
N VAL A 43 -10.90 15.40 -6.32
CA VAL A 43 -10.56 14.89 -7.65
C VAL A 43 -11.33 13.61 -7.94
N LEU A 44 -11.37 12.67 -6.98
CA LEU A 44 -12.07 11.40 -7.15
C LEU A 44 -13.59 11.57 -7.36
N ARG A 45 -14.20 12.54 -6.68
CA ARG A 45 -15.63 12.84 -6.84
C ARG A 45 -15.91 13.49 -8.19
N ASP A 46 -15.07 14.45 -8.57
CA ASP A 46 -15.27 15.25 -9.78
C ASP A 46 -14.90 14.46 -11.05
N GLU A 47 -13.93 13.53 -10.95
CA GLU A 47 -13.47 12.67 -12.06
C GLU A 47 -13.28 11.20 -11.62
N PRO A 48 -14.36 10.41 -11.48
CA PRO A 48 -14.27 9.02 -11.06
C PRO A 48 -13.60 8.11 -12.09
N ARG A 49 -13.55 8.49 -13.39
CA ARG A 49 -12.87 7.66 -14.42
C ARG A 49 -11.37 7.63 -14.20
N PHE A 50 -10.80 8.67 -13.58
CA PHE A 50 -9.39 8.69 -13.21
C PHE A 50 -9.03 7.53 -12.29
N ALA A 51 -9.84 7.25 -11.26
CA ALA A 51 -9.59 6.10 -10.39
C ALA A 51 -9.87 4.77 -11.07
N GLU A 52 -10.87 4.69 -11.96
CA GLU A 52 -11.09 3.47 -12.75
C GLU A 52 -9.87 3.14 -13.63
N ALA A 53 -9.28 4.16 -14.27
CA ALA A 53 -8.08 4.00 -15.09
C ALA A 53 -6.85 3.60 -14.24
N LEU A 54 -6.65 4.25 -13.09
CA LEU A 54 -5.53 3.91 -12.19
C LEU A 54 -5.64 2.48 -11.64
N VAL A 55 -6.82 2.09 -11.16
CA VAL A 55 -7.05 0.74 -10.62
C VAL A 55 -6.96 -0.31 -11.73
N GLY A 56 -7.49 -0.01 -12.92
CA GLY A 56 -7.37 -0.87 -14.10
C GLY A 56 -5.92 -1.12 -14.48
N ALA A 57 -5.14 -0.05 -14.71
CA ALA A 57 -3.73 -0.15 -15.05
C ALA A 57 -2.92 -0.89 -13.97
N TRP A 58 -3.20 -0.64 -12.69
CA TRP A 58 -2.55 -1.35 -11.58
C TRP A 58 -2.78 -2.86 -11.67
N TYR A 59 -4.04 -3.32 -11.79
CA TYR A 59 -4.33 -4.74 -11.81
C TYR A 59 -4.02 -5.45 -13.14
N GLU A 60 -3.98 -4.72 -14.25
CA GLU A 60 -3.41 -5.23 -15.51
C GLU A 60 -1.93 -5.58 -15.33
N VAL A 61 -1.15 -4.68 -14.72
CA VAL A 61 0.27 -4.91 -14.45
C VAL A 61 0.47 -6.01 -13.38
N MET A 62 -0.31 -6.00 -12.29
CA MET A 62 -0.24 -7.06 -11.27
C MET A 62 -0.54 -8.44 -11.87
N SER A 63 -1.57 -8.54 -12.73
CA SER A 63 -1.91 -9.77 -13.44
C SER A 63 -0.78 -10.22 -14.36
N LEU A 64 -0.21 -9.31 -15.16
CA LEU A 64 0.92 -9.60 -16.04
C LEU A 64 2.16 -10.08 -15.26
N MET A 65 2.50 -9.41 -14.17
CA MET A 65 3.65 -9.76 -13.33
C MET A 65 3.47 -11.07 -12.55
N SER A 66 2.23 -11.46 -12.26
CA SER A 66 1.92 -12.71 -11.55
C SER A 66 1.99 -13.95 -12.45
N GLN A 67 2.09 -13.76 -13.77
CA GLN A 67 2.26 -14.85 -14.73
C GLN A 67 3.70 -15.38 -14.76
N ARG A 68 3.93 -16.45 -15.53
CA ARG A 68 5.26 -17.00 -15.79
C ARG A 68 5.68 -16.72 -17.23
N GLY A 69 6.98 -16.60 -17.46
CA GLY A 69 7.57 -16.55 -18.80
C GLY A 69 7.96 -15.13 -19.25
N PRO A 70 8.33 -14.99 -20.53
CA PRO A 70 9.00 -13.79 -21.04
C PRO A 70 8.20 -12.50 -20.87
N ALA A 71 6.87 -12.55 -20.99
CA ALA A 71 6.02 -11.37 -20.84
C ALA A 71 6.07 -10.80 -19.41
N ALA A 72 5.97 -11.67 -18.40
CA ALA A 72 6.09 -11.28 -16.99
C ALA A 72 7.51 -10.76 -16.67
N ASP A 73 8.54 -11.43 -17.21
CA ASP A 73 9.94 -11.03 -17.02
C ASP A 73 10.24 -9.67 -17.66
N ASN A 74 9.71 -9.40 -18.85
CA ASN A 74 9.84 -8.11 -19.52
C ASN A 74 9.13 -6.99 -18.74
N ALA A 75 7.93 -7.24 -18.23
CA ALA A 75 7.20 -6.28 -17.41
C ALA A 75 7.95 -5.96 -16.11
N MET A 76 8.43 -7.00 -15.41
CA MET A 76 9.26 -6.84 -14.21
C MET A 76 10.59 -6.15 -14.51
N ALA A 77 11.22 -6.41 -15.66
CA ALA A 77 12.48 -5.77 -16.04
C ALA A 77 12.30 -4.26 -16.30
N ALA A 78 11.19 -3.87 -16.94
CA ALA A 78 10.86 -2.45 -17.14
C ALA A 78 10.65 -1.72 -15.80
N MET A 79 10.00 -2.37 -14.82
CA MET A 79 9.81 -1.82 -13.48
C MET A 79 11.12 -1.79 -12.67
N ALA A 80 11.95 -2.82 -12.81
CA ALA A 80 13.26 -2.91 -12.19
C ALA A 80 14.16 -1.75 -12.63
N GLN A 81 14.21 -1.45 -13.94
CA GLN A 81 14.97 -0.33 -14.48
C GLN A 81 14.52 1.01 -13.89
N ARG A 82 13.20 1.24 -13.75
CA ARG A 82 12.66 2.45 -13.12
C ARG A 82 12.95 2.55 -11.63
N SER A 83 13.20 1.41 -10.99
CA SER A 83 13.55 1.29 -9.57
C SER A 83 15.07 1.22 -9.34
N ASN A 84 15.88 1.44 -10.38
CA ASN A 84 17.34 1.33 -10.36
C ASN A 84 17.82 -0.03 -9.80
N ALA A 85 17.16 -1.11 -10.24
CA ALA A 85 17.43 -2.49 -9.84
C ALA A 85 17.55 -3.41 -11.07
N SER A 86 18.25 -4.52 -10.92
CA SER A 86 18.20 -5.63 -11.88
C SER A 86 16.88 -6.42 -11.76
N LEU A 87 16.53 -7.21 -12.78
CA LEU A 87 15.36 -8.10 -12.74
C LEU A 87 15.42 -9.06 -11.53
N ASN A 88 16.59 -9.58 -11.21
CA ASN A 88 16.77 -10.51 -10.10
C ASN A 88 16.56 -9.83 -8.74
N GLU A 89 17.09 -8.61 -8.57
CA GLU A 89 16.86 -7.82 -7.37
C GLU A 89 15.39 -7.44 -7.23
N TYR A 90 14.74 -6.97 -8.30
CA TYR A 90 13.31 -6.64 -8.28
C TYR A 90 12.44 -7.85 -7.93
N LYS A 91 12.71 -9.02 -8.52
CA LYS A 91 12.06 -10.28 -8.12
C LYS A 91 12.32 -10.63 -6.65
N ALA A 92 13.52 -10.35 -6.13
CA ALA A 92 13.83 -10.56 -4.71
C ALA A 92 13.03 -9.63 -3.80
N GLN A 93 12.91 -8.36 -4.18
CA GLN A 93 12.09 -7.37 -3.46
C GLN A 93 10.62 -7.80 -3.43
N LEU A 94 10.05 -8.19 -4.56
CA LEU A 94 8.66 -8.66 -4.64
C LEU A 94 8.39 -9.87 -3.73
N ARG A 95 9.36 -10.77 -3.53
CA ARG A 95 9.21 -11.91 -2.60
C ARG A 95 9.15 -11.49 -1.14
N THR A 96 9.70 -10.33 -0.80
CA THR A 96 9.68 -9.79 0.57
C THR A 96 8.47 -8.87 0.82
N THR A 97 7.73 -8.51 -0.22
CA THR A 97 6.56 -7.64 -0.13
C THR A 97 5.28 -8.47 -0.13
N ALA A 98 4.44 -8.28 0.88
CA ALA A 98 3.09 -8.82 0.91
C ALA A 98 2.18 -8.01 -0.03
N MET A 99 2.15 -8.41 -1.30
CA MET A 99 1.40 -7.71 -2.35
C MET A 99 -0.08 -8.10 -2.36
N PHE A 100 -0.97 -7.12 -2.52
CA PHE A 100 -2.36 -7.36 -2.89
C PHE A 100 -2.48 -7.58 -4.41
N TRP A 101 -2.06 -8.76 -4.87
CA TRP A 101 -2.00 -9.11 -6.30
C TRP A 101 -3.34 -9.06 -7.02
N THR A 102 -4.46 -9.26 -6.30
CA THR A 102 -5.81 -9.26 -6.87
C THR A 102 -6.66 -8.14 -6.27
N PRO A 103 -7.66 -7.64 -7.02
CA PRO A 103 -8.62 -6.67 -6.47
C PRO A 103 -9.37 -7.20 -5.26
N GLU A 104 -9.66 -8.50 -5.25
CA GLU A 104 -10.32 -9.18 -4.15
C GLU A 104 -9.48 -9.14 -2.87
N ALA A 105 -8.19 -9.48 -2.94
CA ALA A 105 -7.31 -9.44 -1.77
C ALA A 105 -7.23 -8.04 -1.14
N ALA A 106 -7.12 -6.99 -1.97
CA ALA A 106 -7.11 -5.60 -1.48
C ALA A 106 -8.46 -5.20 -0.86
N GLY A 107 -9.57 -5.56 -1.52
CA GLY A 107 -10.91 -5.26 -1.03
C GLY A 107 -11.22 -5.95 0.30
N ASP A 108 -10.82 -7.22 0.43
CA ASP A 108 -11.07 -8.01 1.63
C ASP A 108 -10.25 -7.50 2.81
N TYR A 109 -8.98 -7.13 2.60
CA TYR A 109 -8.18 -6.48 3.63
C TYR A 109 -8.78 -5.14 4.07
N ALA A 110 -9.20 -4.29 3.12
CA ALA A 110 -9.79 -2.98 3.42
C ALA A 110 -11.14 -3.08 4.16
N ARG A 111 -11.87 -4.19 4.00
CA ARG A 111 -13.12 -4.48 4.73
C ARG A 111 -12.89 -5.24 6.04
N GLY A 112 -11.75 -5.87 6.20
CA GLY A 112 -11.44 -6.72 7.35
C GLY A 112 -11.34 -5.94 8.67
N PRO A 113 -11.45 -6.63 9.81
CA PRO A 113 -11.22 -6.00 11.12
C PRO A 113 -9.75 -5.58 11.29
N GLU A 114 -8.82 -6.31 10.67
CA GLU A 114 -7.38 -6.08 10.80
C GLU A 114 -6.96 -4.64 10.44
N ILE A 115 -7.46 -4.07 9.34
CA ILE A 115 -7.09 -2.70 8.97
C ILE A 115 -7.51 -1.69 10.04
N LYS A 116 -8.65 -1.90 10.71
CA LYS A 116 -9.11 -1.01 11.79
C LYS A 116 -8.26 -1.14 13.03
N GLU A 117 -7.86 -2.36 13.39
CA GLU A 117 -6.95 -2.63 14.51
C GLU A 117 -5.57 -2.01 14.26
N LYS A 118 -5.02 -2.20 13.05
CA LYS A 118 -3.72 -1.65 12.67
C LYS A 118 -3.72 -0.12 12.59
N MET A 119 -4.78 0.48 12.05
CA MET A 119 -4.92 1.93 12.06
C MET A 119 -5.12 2.49 13.49
N ASP A 120 -5.80 1.76 14.38
CA ASP A 120 -5.88 2.15 15.80
C ASP A 120 -4.50 2.12 16.48
N PHE A 121 -3.70 1.07 16.22
CA PHE A 121 -2.32 1.01 16.69
C PHE A 121 -1.48 2.18 16.15
N VAL A 122 -1.50 2.40 14.83
CA VAL A 122 -0.70 3.45 14.17
C VAL A 122 -1.10 4.84 14.65
N ARG A 123 -2.40 5.17 14.77
CA ARG A 123 -2.82 6.49 15.25
C ARG A 123 -2.39 6.74 16.70
N ASN A 124 -2.48 5.73 17.57
CA ASN A 124 -2.03 5.82 18.96
C ASN A 124 -0.52 6.01 19.05
N PHE A 125 0.24 5.25 18.25
CA PHE A 125 1.69 5.42 18.14
C PHE A 125 2.04 6.84 17.67
N CYS A 126 1.43 7.31 16.58
CA CYS A 126 1.66 8.64 16.05
C CYS A 126 1.32 9.74 17.07
N PHE A 127 0.21 9.61 17.79
CA PHE A 127 -0.16 10.58 18.83
C PHE A 127 0.86 10.59 19.97
N LYS A 128 1.20 9.41 20.52
CA LYS A 128 2.16 9.25 21.61
C LYS A 128 3.53 9.87 21.28
N HIS A 129 3.93 9.81 20.01
CA HIS A 129 5.22 10.33 19.54
C HIS A 129 5.14 11.71 18.87
N GLY A 130 3.99 12.40 18.94
CA GLY A 130 3.84 13.76 18.39
C GLY A 130 3.83 13.85 16.86
N LEU A 131 3.59 12.75 16.16
CA LEU A 131 3.61 12.65 14.69
C LEU A 131 2.29 13.06 14.02
N LEU A 132 1.23 13.33 14.80
CA LEU A 132 -0.04 13.87 14.29
C LEU A 132 -0.03 15.41 14.12
N GLY A 133 1.13 16.03 14.30
CA GLY A 133 1.35 17.48 14.24
C GLY A 133 1.43 18.12 15.62
N GLU A 134 2.16 19.24 15.71
CA GLU A 134 2.48 19.93 16.97
C GLU A 134 1.26 20.34 17.79
N ASN A 135 0.11 20.54 17.14
CA ASN A 135 -1.13 20.98 17.77
C ASN A 135 -2.13 19.83 18.03
N ALA A 136 -1.73 18.57 17.81
CA ALA A 136 -2.60 17.43 18.07
C ALA A 136 -2.86 17.27 19.57
N ARG A 137 -4.10 17.53 20.00
CA ARG A 137 -4.53 17.40 21.41
C ARG A 137 -5.24 16.08 21.72
N SER A 138 -5.52 15.28 20.70
CA SER A 138 -6.18 13.98 20.82
C SER A 138 -5.71 13.06 19.69
N VAL A 139 -5.68 11.76 19.97
CA VAL A 139 -5.51 10.70 18.96
C VAL A 139 -6.60 10.74 17.89
N ASP A 140 -7.78 11.28 18.24
CA ASP A 140 -8.95 11.35 17.36
C ASP A 140 -8.92 12.58 16.44
N ILE A 141 -7.88 13.42 16.46
CA ILE A 141 -7.83 14.65 15.65
C ILE A 141 -7.99 14.40 14.14
N VAL A 142 -7.63 13.21 13.65
CA VAL A 142 -7.85 12.78 12.27
C VAL A 142 -8.90 11.69 12.21
N GLY A 143 -9.93 11.89 11.38
CA GLY A 143 -10.90 10.85 11.06
C GLY A 143 -10.42 9.93 9.93
N ILE A 144 -10.60 8.61 10.12
CA ILE A 144 -10.37 7.55 9.13
C ILE A 144 -11.70 6.85 8.86
N ARG A 145 -12.15 6.84 7.61
CA ARG A 145 -13.39 6.18 7.21
C ARG A 145 -13.11 4.85 6.53
N TYR A 146 -13.88 3.83 6.91
CA TYR A 146 -13.80 2.47 6.36
C TYR A 146 -14.92 2.17 5.37
N PRO A 147 -14.82 1.07 4.59
CA PRO A 147 -15.81 0.74 3.57
C PRO A 147 -17.22 0.48 4.12
N ASP A 148 -17.34 0.00 5.36
CA ASP A 148 -18.62 -0.19 6.05
C ASP A 148 -19.23 1.11 6.60
N GLY A 149 -18.60 2.25 6.35
CA GLY A 149 -19.04 3.57 6.79
C GLY A 149 -18.61 3.93 8.21
N THR A 150 -18.02 3.01 8.98
CA THR A 150 -17.49 3.31 10.31
C THR A 150 -16.35 4.33 10.22
N ILE A 151 -16.22 5.15 11.27
CA ILE A 151 -15.16 6.16 11.39
C ILE A 151 -14.41 5.94 12.69
N GLN A 152 -13.09 5.83 12.61
CA GLN A 152 -12.20 5.98 13.77
C GLN A 152 -11.68 7.43 13.80
N GLY A 153 -11.72 8.07 14.97
CA GLY A 153 -11.37 9.48 15.13
C GLY A 153 -12.53 10.46 14.87
N ASP A 154 -12.22 11.72 14.57
CA ASP A 154 -13.22 12.78 14.42
C ASP A 154 -13.98 12.67 13.08
N SER A 155 -15.28 12.38 13.17
CA SER A 155 -16.19 12.30 12.02
C SER A 155 -16.35 13.61 11.25
N ARG A 156 -16.06 14.76 11.89
CA ARG A 156 -16.07 16.08 11.25
C ARG A 156 -14.76 16.40 10.55
N ASN A 157 -13.70 15.61 10.78
CA ASN A 157 -12.37 15.84 10.23
C ASN A 157 -11.78 14.60 9.52
N VAL A 158 -12.57 13.95 8.65
CA VAL A 158 -12.12 12.77 7.90
C VAL A 158 -11.07 13.14 6.84
N LYS A 159 -9.81 12.70 7.05
CA LYS A 159 -8.68 12.92 6.12
C LYS A 159 -8.30 11.68 5.32
N LEU A 160 -8.51 10.49 5.87
CA LEU A 160 -8.22 9.22 5.20
C LEU A 160 -9.51 8.44 4.98
N ARG A 161 -9.63 7.80 3.81
CA ARG A 161 -10.80 7.00 3.41
C ARG A 161 -10.29 5.74 2.73
N PHE A 162 -10.59 4.59 3.32
CA PHE A 162 -10.49 3.31 2.63
C PHE A 162 -11.78 3.13 1.82
N ASP A 163 -11.65 3.06 0.50
CA ASP A 163 -12.77 3.04 -0.45
C ASP A 163 -12.58 1.88 -1.41
N THR A 164 -13.44 0.86 -1.31
CA THR A 164 -13.31 -0.35 -2.13
C THR A 164 -14.04 -0.27 -3.46
N ARG A 165 -14.82 0.79 -3.74
CA ARG A 165 -15.72 0.85 -4.91
C ARG A 165 -15.03 0.53 -6.22
N PHE A 166 -13.78 0.97 -6.40
CA PHE A 166 -13.04 0.78 -7.64
C PHE A 166 -12.35 -0.59 -7.73
N VAL A 167 -11.85 -1.13 -6.62
CA VAL A 167 -11.33 -2.51 -6.60
C VAL A 167 -12.45 -3.54 -6.72
N ASP A 168 -13.64 -3.23 -6.21
CA ASP A 168 -14.84 -4.05 -6.40
C ASP A 168 -15.26 -4.07 -7.88
N LYS A 169 -15.26 -2.90 -8.55
CA LYS A 169 -15.46 -2.83 -10.00
C LYS A 169 -14.40 -3.63 -10.77
N ALA A 170 -13.14 -3.57 -10.35
CA ALA A 170 -12.05 -4.34 -10.96
C ALA A 170 -12.26 -5.84 -10.82
N LYS A 171 -12.65 -6.30 -9.62
CA LYS A 171 -13.00 -7.71 -9.34
C LYS A 171 -14.09 -8.22 -10.28
N THR A 172 -15.12 -7.42 -10.53
CA THR A 172 -16.26 -7.82 -11.38
C THR A 172 -16.08 -7.49 -12.86
N GLY A 173 -14.91 -7.01 -13.30
CA GLY A 173 -14.67 -6.62 -14.70
C GLY A 173 -15.51 -5.41 -15.17
N GLN A 174 -15.98 -4.58 -14.24
CA GLN A 174 -16.85 -3.42 -14.49
C GLN A 174 -16.09 -2.10 -14.56
N LEU A 175 -14.75 -2.11 -14.52
CA LEU A 175 -13.98 -0.93 -14.83
C LEU A 175 -14.26 -0.49 -16.26
N ARG A 176 -14.53 0.79 -16.49
CA ARG A 176 -14.65 1.30 -17.85
C ARG A 176 -13.29 1.21 -18.50
N LYS A 177 -13.22 0.49 -19.63
CA LYS A 177 -12.03 0.55 -20.49
C LYS A 177 -11.87 2.01 -20.93
N GLY A 178 -10.68 2.58 -20.72
CA GLY A 178 -10.34 3.88 -21.29
C GLY A 178 -10.53 3.79 -22.80
N GLY A 179 -11.54 4.46 -23.33
CA GLY A 179 -11.67 4.64 -24.78
C GLY A 179 -10.44 5.39 -25.27
N GLY A 180 -9.80 4.84 -26.30
CA GLY A 180 -8.83 5.58 -27.13
C GLY A 180 -9.50 6.69 -27.92
#